data_AF-A0A0W8D3W7-F1
#
_entry.id   AF-A0A0W8D3W7-F1
#
_cell.length_a   1.000
_cell.length_b   1.000
_cell.length_c   1.000
_cell.angle_alpha   90.00
_cell.angle_beta   90.00
_cell.angle_gamma   90.00
#
_symmetry.space_group_name_H-M   'P 1'
#
loop_
_entity.id
_entity.type
_entity.pdbx_description
1 polymer ?
#
loop_
_entity_poly.entity_id
_entity_poly.type
_entity_poly.pdbx_seq_one_letter_code
_entity_poly.pdbx_strand_id
1 'polypeptide(L)'
;MGCCCEWRAPKPLRFVLPCIIVGVIVYLYSSFVVYSQGRVLEAGASPWELLLFHIMTFLLCWSLAQTMRSGDSFLPRRTLTREKINELKLQAAEPDDALVETKMNGAIRTCRKCRALKPDRTHHCSTCRRCVLKMDHHCVYINNTLEYCEKRDDPDYINYYNVGIVRNFQEVFGTFHEFPCWFVPVHSPSFRKRDGKTFPLNTKFTKVD
;
A
#
# COMPACT_ATOMS: atom_id res chain seq x y z
N MET A 1 -24.19 2.23 -22.80
CA MET A 1 -22.75 2.58 -22.67
C MET A 1 -22.12 1.66 -21.64
N GLY A 2 -21.52 0.55 -22.08
CA GLY A 2 -20.85 -0.40 -21.20
C GLY A 2 -19.63 0.25 -20.56
N CYS A 3 -19.52 0.19 -19.23
CA CYS A 3 -18.30 0.60 -18.53
C CYS A 3 -17.13 -0.26 -19.02
N CYS A 4 -15.99 0.37 -19.36
CA CYS A 4 -14.70 -0.25 -19.70
C CYS A 4 -14.06 -1.11 -18.59
N CYS A 5 -14.83 -1.91 -17.84
CA CYS A 5 -14.40 -2.71 -16.69
C CYS A 5 -14.62 -4.22 -16.89
N GLU A 6 -14.89 -4.69 -18.11
CA GLU A 6 -15.24 -6.11 -18.35
C GLU A 6 -14.07 -7.03 -18.66
N TRP A 7 -12.87 -6.51 -18.95
CA TRP A 7 -11.67 -7.35 -18.98
C TRP A 7 -11.29 -7.75 -17.56
N ARG A 8 -11.73 -8.96 -17.20
CA ARG A 8 -11.67 -9.54 -15.86
C ARG A 8 -10.80 -10.78 -15.95
N ALA A 9 -9.55 -10.69 -15.49
CA ALA A 9 -8.73 -11.88 -15.31
C ALA A 9 -9.47 -12.88 -14.40
N PRO A 10 -9.69 -14.14 -14.83
CA PRO A 10 -10.22 -15.20 -13.99
C PRO A 10 -9.40 -15.28 -12.69
N LYS A 11 -10.04 -15.64 -11.56
CA LYS A 11 -9.34 -15.80 -10.27
C LYS A 11 -8.02 -16.60 -10.37
N PRO A 12 -7.92 -17.74 -11.11
CA PRO A 12 -6.65 -18.46 -11.23
C PRO A 12 -5.56 -17.66 -11.96
N LEU A 13 -5.94 -16.89 -12.98
CA LEU A 13 -4.99 -16.11 -13.79
C LEU A 13 -4.28 -15.01 -12.98
N ARG A 14 -4.91 -14.56 -11.88
CA ARG A 14 -4.33 -13.54 -10.98
C ARG A 14 -3.13 -14.03 -10.18
N PHE A 15 -2.99 -15.34 -10.00
CA PHE A 15 -1.88 -15.92 -9.23
C PHE A 15 -0.74 -16.41 -10.11
N VAL A 16 -0.92 -16.44 -11.43
CA VAL A 16 0.12 -16.91 -12.37
C VAL A 16 1.42 -16.13 -12.22
N LEU A 17 1.37 -14.80 -12.26
CA LEU A 17 2.57 -13.97 -12.14
C LEU A 17 3.25 -14.10 -10.76
N PRO A 18 2.53 -14.01 -9.61
CA PRO A 18 3.11 -14.31 -8.31
C PRO A 18 3.77 -15.71 -8.24
N CYS A 19 3.10 -16.74 -8.77
CA CYS A 19 3.64 -18.10 -8.79
C CYS A 19 4.90 -18.21 -9.65
N ILE A 20 4.96 -17.53 -10.79
CA ILE A 20 6.16 -17.48 -11.63
C ILE A 20 7.31 -16.83 -10.87
N ILE A 21 7.09 -15.67 -10.23
CA ILE A 21 8.12 -14.96 -9.47
C ILE A 21 8.66 -15.83 -8.34
N VAL A 22 7.77 -16.43 -7.54
CA VAL A 22 8.17 -17.33 -6.45
C VAL A 22 8.92 -18.56 -7.00
N GLY A 23 8.43 -19.15 -8.10
CA GLY A 23 9.07 -20.28 -8.76
C GLY A 23 10.48 -19.97 -9.26
N VAL A 24 10.68 -18.80 -9.88
CA VAL A 24 11.99 -18.33 -10.35
C VAL A 24 12.94 -18.13 -9.17
N ILE A 25 12.50 -17.49 -8.07
CA ILE A 25 13.32 -17.29 -6.88
C ILE A 25 13.75 -18.63 -6.29
N VAL A 26 12.82 -19.58 -6.13
CA VAL A 26 13.10 -20.93 -5.61
C VAL A 26 14.08 -21.67 -6.52
N TYR A 27 13.87 -21.62 -7.85
CA TYR A 27 14.75 -22.25 -8.82
C TYR A 27 16.18 -21.69 -8.74
N LEU A 28 16.34 -20.37 -8.83
CA LEU A 28 17.66 -19.73 -8.79
C LEU A 28 18.38 -19.99 -7.47
N TYR A 29 17.67 -19.89 -6.34
CA TYR A 29 18.24 -20.18 -5.03
C TYR A 29 18.66 -21.65 -4.91
N SER A 30 17.80 -22.59 -5.31
CA SER A 30 18.14 -24.02 -5.27
C SER A 30 19.31 -24.36 -6.19
N SER A 31 19.36 -23.78 -7.39
CA SER A 31 20.49 -23.93 -8.31
C SER A 31 21.79 -23.39 -7.70
N PHE A 32 21.75 -22.23 -7.07
CA PHE A 32 22.92 -21.66 -6.40
C PHE A 32 23.41 -22.56 -5.27
N VAL A 33 22.51 -22.99 -4.38
CA VAL A 33 22.85 -23.85 -3.23
C VAL A 33 23.44 -25.19 -3.66
N VAL A 34 22.84 -25.83 -4.67
CA VAL A 34 23.25 -27.17 -5.11
C VAL A 34 24.51 -27.15 -5.97
N TYR A 35 24.62 -26.21 -6.92
CA TYR A 35 25.67 -26.27 -7.95
C TYR A 35 26.77 -25.22 -7.80
N SER A 36 26.46 -24.04 -7.24
CA SER A 36 27.38 -22.90 -7.25
C SER A 36 28.05 -22.67 -5.89
N GLN A 37 27.39 -23.01 -4.79
CA GLN A 37 27.87 -22.69 -3.44
C GLN A 37 29.27 -23.25 -3.15
N GLY A 38 29.50 -24.54 -3.44
CA GLY A 38 30.81 -25.17 -3.26
C GLY A 38 31.89 -24.50 -4.13
N ARG A 39 31.58 -24.24 -5.40
CA ARG A 39 32.49 -23.58 -6.34
C ARG A 39 32.87 -22.17 -5.91
N VAL A 40 31.95 -21.44 -5.29
CA VAL A 40 32.17 -20.09 -4.77
C VAL A 40 33.12 -20.12 -3.57
N LEU A 41 32.97 -21.10 -2.67
CA LEU A 41 33.91 -21.31 -1.56
C LEU A 41 35.30 -21.73 -2.06
N GLU A 42 35.36 -22.63 -3.05
CA GLU A 42 36.62 -23.04 -3.70
C GLU A 42 37.31 -21.88 -4.42
N ALA A 43 36.55 -20.95 -4.99
CA ALA A 43 37.05 -19.72 -5.61
C ALA A 43 37.55 -18.67 -4.59
N GLY A 44 37.47 -18.97 -3.28
CA GLY A 44 38.02 -18.13 -2.21
C GLY A 44 37.01 -17.19 -1.55
N ALA A 45 35.71 -17.34 -1.81
CA ALA A 45 34.69 -16.57 -1.08
C ALA A 45 34.64 -16.98 0.39
N SER A 46 34.43 -16.00 1.26
CA SER A 46 34.32 -16.22 2.69
C SER A 46 32.95 -16.80 3.07
N PRO A 47 32.87 -17.63 4.13
CA PRO A 47 31.59 -18.10 4.66
C PRO A 47 30.63 -16.98 5.09
N TRP A 48 31.16 -15.80 5.43
CA TRP A 48 30.36 -14.64 5.83
C TRP A 48 29.63 -13.98 4.64
N GLU A 49 30.26 -13.92 3.47
CA GLU A 49 29.60 -13.46 2.24
C GLU A 49 28.44 -14.39 1.88
N LEU A 50 28.65 -15.70 2.04
CA LEU A 50 27.60 -16.70 1.82
C LEU A 50 26.47 -16.58 2.85
N LEU A 51 26.79 -16.36 4.12
CA LEU A 51 25.80 -16.11 5.16
C LEU A 51 24.97 -14.85 4.86
N LEU A 52 25.63 -13.76 4.45
CA LEU A 52 24.95 -12.52 4.07
C LEU A 52 24.00 -12.74 2.88
N PHE A 53 24.43 -13.48 1.85
CA PHE A 53 23.57 -13.84 0.72
C PHE A 53 22.31 -14.59 1.17
N HIS A 54 22.44 -15.58 2.06
CA HIS A 54 21.31 -16.33 2.59
C HIS A 54 20.36 -15.46 3.43
N ILE A 55 20.90 -14.59 4.27
CA ILE A 55 20.10 -13.65 5.07
C ILE A 55 19.33 -12.67 4.16
N MET A 56 20.00 -12.08 3.16
CA MET A 56 19.36 -11.16 2.23
C MET A 56 18.27 -11.85 1.39
N THR A 57 18.52 -13.08 0.93
CA THR A 57 17.52 -13.86 0.19
C THR A 57 16.32 -14.20 1.08
N PHE A 58 16.56 -14.56 2.35
CA PHE A 58 15.49 -14.79 3.31
C PHE A 58 14.66 -13.53 3.56
N LEU A 59 15.29 -12.37 3.76
CA LEU A 59 14.59 -11.10 3.94
C LEU A 59 13.81 -10.70 2.69
N LEU A 60 14.35 -10.94 1.48
CA LEU A 60 13.64 -10.76 0.22
C LEU A 60 12.37 -11.63 0.16
N CYS A 61 12.49 -12.92 0.46
CA CYS A 61 11.35 -13.84 0.47
C CYS A 61 10.30 -13.46 1.53
N TRP A 62 10.74 -13.07 2.73
CA TRP A 62 9.83 -12.63 3.79
C TRP A 62 9.10 -11.33 3.36
N SER A 63 9.83 -10.32 2.89
CA SER A 63 9.22 -9.07 2.42
C SER A 63 8.18 -9.32 1.31
N LEU A 64 8.51 -10.14 0.31
CA LEU A 64 7.56 -10.53 -0.74
C LEU A 64 6.33 -11.24 -0.18
N ALA A 65 6.52 -12.19 0.75
CA ALA A 65 5.42 -12.89 1.39
C ALA A 65 4.50 -11.95 2.17
N GLN A 66 5.06 -10.96 2.87
CA GLN A 66 4.29 -9.94 3.58
C GLN A 66 3.50 -9.10 2.58
N THR A 67 4.14 -8.61 1.52
CA THR A 67 3.44 -7.80 0.51
C THR A 67 2.31 -8.57 -0.18
N MET A 68 2.44 -9.88 -0.40
CA MET A 68 1.35 -10.71 -0.94
C MET A 68 0.21 -10.94 0.07
N ARG A 69 0.49 -10.85 1.39
CA ARG A 69 -0.47 -11.11 2.47
C ARG A 69 -1.13 -9.86 3.04
N SER A 70 -0.56 -8.67 2.85
CA SER A 70 -1.06 -7.39 3.36
C SER A 70 -2.43 -7.02 2.76
N GLY A 71 -3.51 -7.62 3.28
CA GLY A 71 -4.89 -7.34 2.91
C GLY A 71 -5.63 -6.43 3.88
N ASP A 72 -4.93 -5.82 4.84
CA ASP A 72 -5.55 -5.21 6.02
C ASP A 72 -6.17 -3.82 5.74
N SER A 73 -5.92 -3.28 4.54
CA SER A 73 -6.30 -1.91 4.19
C SER A 73 -7.65 -1.80 3.48
N PHE A 74 -8.44 -2.89 3.46
CA PHE A 74 -9.74 -2.89 2.82
C PHE A 74 -10.82 -2.26 3.71
N LEU A 75 -11.55 -1.29 3.15
CA LEU A 75 -12.74 -0.78 3.82
C LEU A 75 -13.87 -1.81 3.83
N PRO A 76 -14.65 -1.86 4.93
CA PRO A 76 -15.88 -2.64 4.98
C PRO A 76 -16.85 -2.18 3.89
N ARG A 77 -17.54 -3.14 3.27
CA ARG A 77 -18.53 -2.88 2.21
C ARG A 77 -19.90 -2.69 2.82
N ARG A 78 -20.74 -1.91 2.14
CA ARG A 78 -22.16 -1.72 2.46
C ARG A 78 -22.36 -1.12 3.85
N THR A 79 -21.46 -0.22 4.25
CA THR A 79 -21.60 0.56 5.48
C THR A 79 -22.67 1.65 5.35
N LEU A 80 -23.05 2.02 4.12
CA LEU A 80 -24.07 3.04 3.84
C LEU A 80 -25.22 2.49 3.00
N THR A 81 -26.41 3.02 3.24
CA THR A 81 -27.60 2.82 2.41
C THR A 81 -27.48 3.60 1.10
N ARG A 82 -28.35 3.31 0.11
CA ARG A 82 -28.28 4.01 -1.20
C ARG A 82 -28.76 5.45 -1.06
N GLU A 83 -29.74 5.65 -0.21
CA GLU A 83 -30.35 6.92 0.17
C GLU A 83 -29.28 7.79 0.81
N LYS A 84 -28.57 7.28 1.82
CA LYS A 84 -27.49 8.01 2.50
C LYS A 84 -26.34 8.39 1.56
N ILE A 85 -26.01 7.52 0.60
CA ILE A 85 -25.00 7.85 -0.43
C ILE A 85 -25.46 8.99 -1.33
N ASN A 86 -26.74 9.07 -1.65
CA ASN A 86 -27.26 10.15 -2.48
C ASN A 86 -27.33 11.47 -1.71
N GLU A 87 -27.71 11.43 -0.43
CA GLU A 87 -27.61 12.59 0.47
C GLU A 87 -26.17 13.13 0.54
N LEU A 88 -25.18 12.28 0.84
CA LEU A 88 -23.77 12.68 0.94
C LEU A 88 -23.17 13.20 -0.38
N LYS A 89 -23.79 12.91 -1.52
CA LYS A 89 -23.34 13.48 -2.82
C LYS A 89 -23.82 14.90 -3.04
N LEU A 90 -24.90 15.29 -2.35
CA LEU A 90 -25.50 16.61 -2.45
C LEU A 90 -24.96 17.53 -1.34
N GLN A 91 -24.47 16.96 -0.24
CA GLN A 91 -23.76 17.68 0.81
C GLN A 91 -22.36 18.08 0.35
N ALA A 92 -22.07 19.38 0.41
CA ALA A 92 -20.69 19.88 0.39
C ALA A 92 -19.99 19.43 1.68
N ALA A 93 -18.69 19.15 1.61
CA ALA A 93 -17.91 18.90 2.82
C ALA A 93 -17.79 20.22 3.61
N GLU A 94 -18.01 20.16 4.92
CA GLU A 94 -17.82 21.32 5.79
C GLU A 94 -16.32 21.52 6.07
N PRO A 95 -15.86 22.76 6.36
CA PRO A 95 -14.45 23.05 6.63
C PRO A 95 -13.86 22.28 7.83
N ASP A 96 -14.72 21.88 8.77
CA ASP A 96 -14.38 21.19 10.02
C ASP A 96 -14.51 19.65 9.90
N ASP A 97 -14.87 19.13 8.72
CA ASP A 97 -14.90 17.68 8.50
C ASP A 97 -13.47 17.11 8.52
N ALA A 98 -13.33 15.93 9.13
CA ALA A 98 -12.06 15.18 9.17
C ALA A 98 -11.53 14.73 7.79
N LEU A 99 -12.20 15.08 6.70
CA LEU A 99 -11.91 14.69 5.32
C LEU A 99 -11.59 15.94 4.49
N VAL A 100 -10.33 16.06 4.06
CA VAL A 100 -9.89 17.17 3.21
C VAL A 100 -10.21 16.91 1.74
N GLU A 101 -10.21 15.65 1.30
CA GLU A 101 -10.41 15.32 -0.10
C GLU A 101 -11.89 15.31 -0.48
N THR A 102 -12.28 16.26 -1.34
CA THR A 102 -13.62 16.34 -1.93
C THR A 102 -13.61 15.94 -3.40
N LYS A 103 -14.80 15.86 -4.01
CA LYS A 103 -14.93 15.80 -5.47
C LYS A 103 -14.76 17.20 -6.06
N MET A 104 -14.60 17.27 -7.39
CA MET A 104 -14.55 18.55 -8.12
C MET A 104 -15.75 19.48 -7.85
N ASN A 105 -16.90 18.92 -7.47
CA ASN A 105 -18.11 19.67 -7.11
C ASN A 105 -18.23 19.97 -5.59
N GLY A 106 -17.15 19.83 -4.82
CA GLY A 106 -17.12 20.04 -3.37
C GLY A 106 -17.80 18.94 -2.53
N ALA A 107 -18.44 17.95 -3.17
CA ALA A 107 -19.19 16.92 -2.46
C ALA A 107 -18.30 15.84 -1.85
N ILE A 108 -18.81 15.22 -0.77
CA ILE A 108 -18.14 14.15 -0.04
C ILE A 108 -17.84 12.94 -0.97
N ARG A 109 -16.63 12.38 -0.83
CA ARG A 109 -16.18 11.23 -1.61
C ARG A 109 -16.84 9.94 -1.13
N THR A 110 -17.64 9.33 -2.00
CA THR A 110 -18.29 8.03 -1.73
C THR A 110 -18.01 7.01 -2.83
N CYS A 111 -18.12 5.72 -2.50
CA CYS A 111 -17.99 4.63 -3.46
C CYS A 111 -19.34 3.98 -3.76
N ARG A 112 -19.86 4.15 -4.98
CA ARG A 112 -21.10 3.50 -5.43
C ARG A 112 -21.03 1.97 -5.42
N LYS A 113 -19.87 1.40 -5.81
CA LYS A 113 -19.65 -0.05 -5.94
C LYS A 113 -19.53 -0.75 -4.58
N CYS A 114 -18.87 -0.11 -3.62
CA CYS A 114 -18.72 -0.63 -2.26
C CYS A 114 -19.85 -0.23 -1.33
N ARG A 115 -20.62 0.82 -1.67
CA ARG A 115 -21.59 1.47 -0.77
C ARG A 115 -20.96 1.86 0.56
N ALA A 116 -19.92 2.68 0.47
CA ALA A 116 -19.14 3.14 1.62
C ALA A 116 -18.62 4.55 1.38
N LEU A 117 -18.40 5.28 2.47
CA LEU A 117 -17.63 6.53 2.49
C LEU A 117 -16.19 6.22 2.08
N LYS A 118 -15.55 7.14 1.35
CA LYS A 118 -14.13 7.06 1.05
C LYS A 118 -13.42 8.08 1.94
N PRO A 119 -12.70 7.63 2.98
CA PRO A 119 -11.73 8.46 3.66
C PRO A 119 -10.72 9.03 2.67
N ASP A 120 -9.99 10.04 3.12
CA ASP A 120 -8.89 10.62 2.37
C ASP A 120 -7.93 9.53 1.89
N ARG A 121 -7.42 9.72 0.66
CA ARG A 121 -6.46 8.82 0.00
C ARG A 121 -6.98 7.39 -0.23
N THR A 122 -8.30 7.19 -0.15
CA THR A 122 -8.94 5.91 -0.44
C THR A 122 -9.42 5.84 -1.88
N HIS A 123 -9.01 4.79 -2.58
CA HIS A 123 -9.44 4.53 -3.96
C HIS A 123 -10.14 3.17 -4.09
N HIS A 124 -10.99 3.02 -5.12
CA HIS A 124 -11.66 1.76 -5.40
C HIS A 124 -10.87 0.99 -6.45
N CYS A 125 -10.26 -0.12 -6.05
CA CYS A 125 -9.60 -1.02 -6.98
C CYS A 125 -10.65 -1.91 -7.68
N SER A 126 -10.76 -1.77 -9.00
CA SER A 126 -11.64 -2.61 -9.83
C SER A 126 -11.23 -4.08 -9.80
N THR A 127 -9.92 -4.36 -9.73
CA THR A 127 -9.36 -5.72 -9.69
C THR A 127 -9.68 -6.43 -8.37
N CYS A 128 -9.45 -5.75 -7.23
CA CYS A 128 -9.74 -6.26 -5.88
C CYS A 128 -11.23 -6.18 -5.50
N ARG A 129 -12.02 -5.34 -6.21
CA ARG A 129 -13.45 -5.04 -5.95
C ARG A 129 -13.72 -4.49 -4.55
N ARG A 130 -12.76 -3.79 -4.00
CA ARG A 130 -12.82 -3.18 -2.67
C ARG A 130 -12.26 -1.77 -2.72
N CYS A 131 -12.67 -0.96 -1.75
CA CYS A 131 -11.99 0.29 -1.48
C CYS A 131 -10.78 -0.02 -0.61
N VAL A 132 -9.64 0.55 -0.98
CA VAL A 132 -8.35 0.34 -0.34
C VAL A 132 -7.90 1.69 0.21
N LEU A 133 -7.58 1.73 1.50
CA LEU A 133 -6.98 2.87 2.19
C LEU A 133 -5.58 3.12 1.62
N LYS A 134 -5.16 4.39 1.53
CA LYS A 134 -3.81 4.78 1.03
C LYS A 134 -3.43 4.16 -0.31
N MET A 135 -4.41 3.83 -1.14
CA MET A 135 -4.18 3.10 -2.37
C MET A 135 -3.34 3.93 -3.34
N ASP A 136 -2.21 3.38 -3.75
CA ASP A 136 -1.44 3.87 -4.87
C ASP A 136 -1.87 3.14 -6.15
N HIS A 137 -1.52 1.87 -6.26
CA HIS A 137 -1.87 1.07 -7.44
C HIS A 137 -2.09 -0.41 -7.12
N HIS A 138 -2.70 -1.12 -8.06
CA HIS A 138 -2.80 -2.57 -8.03
C HIS A 138 -1.63 -3.19 -8.79
N CYS A 139 -0.73 -3.85 -8.09
CA CYS A 139 0.41 -4.53 -8.69
C CYS A 139 0.02 -5.95 -9.11
N VAL A 140 0.03 -6.20 -10.43
CA VAL A 140 -0.33 -7.49 -11.02
C VAL A 140 0.69 -8.59 -10.71
N TYR A 141 1.95 -8.23 -10.46
CA TYR A 141 3.04 -9.16 -10.19
C TYR A 141 2.92 -9.84 -8.83
N ILE A 142 2.37 -9.13 -7.84
CA ILE A 142 2.16 -9.64 -6.47
C ILE A 142 0.68 -9.87 -6.15
N ASN A 143 -0.21 -9.55 -7.09
CA ASN A 143 -1.66 -9.64 -6.96
C ASN A 143 -2.20 -8.91 -5.72
N ASN A 144 -1.59 -7.77 -5.37
CA ASN A 144 -2.01 -6.96 -4.23
C ASN A 144 -2.01 -5.46 -4.57
N THR A 145 -2.71 -4.68 -3.74
CA THR A 145 -2.69 -3.23 -3.83
C THR A 145 -1.55 -2.69 -2.98
N LEU A 146 -0.71 -1.85 -3.57
CA LEU A 146 0.35 -1.17 -2.86
C LEU A 146 -0.13 0.16 -2.30
N GLU A 147 0.40 0.50 -1.13
CA GLU A 147 0.17 1.78 -0.49
C GLU A 147 1.39 2.66 -0.67
N TYR A 148 1.18 3.85 -1.24
CA TYR A 148 2.23 4.86 -1.37
C TYR A 148 1.62 6.26 -1.42
N CYS A 149 2.36 7.25 -0.94
CA CYS A 149 2.13 8.67 -1.26
C CYS A 149 3.05 9.02 -2.42
N GLU A 150 2.55 9.16 -3.64
CA GLU A 150 3.32 9.87 -4.64
C GLU A 150 3.45 11.35 -4.25
N LYS A 151 4.67 11.89 -4.28
CA LYS A 151 4.90 13.33 -4.28
C LYS A 151 4.70 13.82 -5.71
N ARG A 152 3.66 14.62 -5.94
CA ARG A 152 3.62 15.47 -7.13
C ARG A 152 4.45 16.71 -6.84
N ASP A 153 5.56 16.86 -7.55
CA ASP A 153 6.43 18.04 -7.51
C ASP A 153 5.97 19.09 -8.54
N ASP A 154 4.67 19.33 -8.61
CA ASP A 154 4.12 20.45 -9.37
C ASP A 154 4.19 21.70 -8.46
N PRO A 155 4.81 22.81 -8.89
CA PRO A 155 4.94 24.01 -8.07
C PRO A 155 3.60 24.58 -7.57
N ASP A 156 2.49 24.29 -8.25
CA ASP A 156 1.14 24.74 -7.85
C ASP A 156 0.39 23.70 -6.98
N TYR A 157 0.95 22.50 -6.77
CA TYR A 157 0.29 21.43 -6.03
C TYR A 157 0.62 21.48 -4.53
N ILE A 158 -0.40 21.76 -3.72
CA ILE A 158 -0.31 21.70 -2.25
C ILE A 158 -0.58 20.27 -1.77
N ASN A 159 0.45 19.63 -1.23
CA ASN A 159 0.29 18.34 -0.55
C ASN A 159 -0.03 18.56 0.95
N TYR A 160 -1.31 18.52 1.29
CA TYR A 160 -1.81 18.66 2.67
C TYR A 160 -1.25 17.61 3.64
N TYR A 161 -0.83 16.44 3.15
CA TYR A 161 -0.30 15.35 3.99
C TYR A 161 1.22 15.38 4.15
N ASN A 162 1.91 16.36 3.56
CA ASN A 162 3.35 16.53 3.74
C ASN A 162 3.66 17.30 5.03
N VAL A 163 3.98 16.59 6.11
CA VAL A 163 4.31 17.17 7.43
C VAL A 163 5.82 17.29 7.70
N GLY A 164 6.64 17.19 6.65
CA GLY A 164 8.10 17.27 6.71
C GLY A 164 8.79 15.92 6.64
N ILE A 165 10.06 15.90 6.22
CA ILE A 165 10.81 14.68 5.89
C ILE A 165 10.81 13.66 7.04
N VAL A 166 11.18 14.10 8.25
CA VAL A 166 11.30 13.21 9.41
C VAL A 166 9.95 12.61 9.80
N ARG A 167 8.90 13.43 9.88
CA ARG A 167 7.57 12.97 10.27
C ARG A 167 6.96 12.05 9.21
N ASN A 168 7.10 12.39 7.92
CA ASN A 168 6.66 11.52 6.83
C ASN A 168 7.41 10.18 6.85
N PHE A 169 8.70 10.18 7.19
CA PHE A 169 9.46 8.94 7.32
C PHE A 169 8.94 8.09 8.48
N GLN A 170 8.70 8.71 9.64
CA GLN A 170 8.10 8.04 10.81
C GLN A 170 6.65 7.58 10.55
N GLU A 171 5.96 8.20 9.61
CA GLU A 171 4.66 7.74 9.16
C GLU A 171 4.73 6.37 8.44
N VAL A 172 5.86 6.03 7.83
CA VAL A 172 6.01 4.75 7.11
C VAL A 172 6.73 3.71 7.96
N PHE A 173 7.86 4.07 8.55
CA PHE A 173 8.77 3.12 9.21
C PHE A 173 8.59 3.03 10.73
N GLY A 174 7.85 3.97 11.32
CA GLY A 174 7.71 4.07 12.78
C GLY A 174 8.71 5.03 13.41
N THR A 175 8.69 5.12 14.73
CA THR A 175 9.53 6.11 15.45
C THR A 175 10.99 5.68 15.53
N PHE A 176 11.89 6.59 15.93
CA PHE A 176 13.31 6.25 16.11
C PHE A 176 13.56 5.16 17.17
N HIS A 177 12.68 5.05 18.17
CA HIS A 177 12.73 3.95 19.15
C HIS A 177 12.44 2.58 18.53
N GLU A 178 11.85 2.55 17.34
CA GLU A 178 11.49 1.34 16.60
C GLU A 178 12.51 1.02 15.50
N PHE A 179 13.71 1.60 15.54
CA PHE A 179 14.78 1.44 14.54
C PHE A 179 15.04 -0.01 14.10
N PRO A 180 15.05 -1.03 14.97
CA PRO A 180 15.24 -2.41 14.53
C PRO A 180 14.13 -2.90 13.57
N CYS A 181 12.91 -2.40 13.71
CA CYS A 181 11.79 -2.76 12.83
C CYS A 181 11.92 -2.16 11.42
N TRP A 182 12.83 -1.21 11.20
CA TRP A 182 13.00 -0.57 9.89
C TRP A 182 13.64 -1.50 8.86
N PHE A 183 14.38 -2.51 9.32
CA PHE A 183 15.15 -3.43 8.47
C PHE A 183 14.50 -4.81 8.33
N VAL A 184 13.39 -5.04 9.02
CA VAL A 184 12.63 -6.30 8.94
C VAL A 184 11.22 -6.03 8.44
N PRO A 185 10.63 -6.92 7.63
CA PRO A 185 9.32 -6.70 7.01
C PRO A 185 8.17 -6.94 8.00
N VAL A 186 8.15 -6.19 9.10
CA VAL A 186 7.13 -6.24 10.16
C VAL A 186 6.51 -4.87 10.34
N HIS A 187 5.19 -4.83 10.56
CA HIS A 187 4.53 -3.58 10.94
C HIS A 187 5.01 -3.12 12.31
N SER A 188 5.50 -1.87 12.39
CA SER A 188 5.92 -1.27 13.65
C SER A 188 4.74 -1.14 14.63
N PRO A 189 4.98 -1.17 15.95
CA PRO A 189 3.92 -0.96 16.94
C PRO A 189 3.16 0.35 16.75
N SER A 190 3.88 1.43 16.44
CA SER A 190 3.29 2.73 16.11
C SER A 190 2.39 2.67 14.87
N PHE A 191 2.80 1.93 13.84
CA PHE A 191 1.97 1.72 12.64
C PHE A 191 0.65 0.99 12.98
N ARG A 192 0.70 -0.07 13.80
CA ARG A 192 -0.49 -0.86 14.18
C ARG A 192 -1.53 -0.08 14.97
N LYS A 193 -1.13 0.99 15.66
CA LYS A 193 -2.05 1.87 16.40
C LYS A 193 -2.83 2.82 15.48
N ARG A 194 -2.42 2.99 14.22
CA ARG A 194 -3.08 3.90 13.28
C ARG A 194 -4.25 3.21 12.58
N ASP A 195 -5.32 3.96 12.37
CA ASP A 195 -6.56 3.45 11.75
C ASP A 195 -6.50 3.41 10.21
N GLY A 196 -5.51 4.07 9.61
CA GLY A 196 -5.33 4.21 8.17
C GLY A 196 -6.40 5.07 7.48
N LYS A 197 -7.31 5.69 8.24
CA LYS A 197 -8.42 6.52 7.76
C LYS A 197 -8.14 7.99 7.95
N THR A 198 -7.39 8.34 9.00
CA THR A 198 -6.98 9.70 9.32
C THR A 198 -5.49 9.88 9.10
N PHE A 199 -5.10 11.09 8.70
CA PHE A 199 -3.72 11.43 8.37
C PHE A 199 -3.35 12.77 8.98
N PRO A 200 -2.12 12.93 9.46
CA PRO A 200 -1.66 14.22 9.94
C PRO A 200 -1.62 15.21 8.77
N LEU A 201 -2.27 16.36 8.98
CA LEU A 201 -2.30 17.45 8.02
C LEU A 201 -1.21 18.47 8.32
N ASN A 202 -0.72 19.12 7.28
CA ASN A 202 0.21 20.21 7.40
C ASN A 202 -0.53 21.48 7.82
N THR A 203 -0.29 21.91 9.06
CA THR A 203 -0.94 23.07 9.71
C THR A 203 -0.73 24.39 8.96
N LYS A 204 0.26 24.48 8.06
CA LYS A 204 0.45 25.67 7.22
C LYS A 204 -0.67 25.88 6.22
N PHE A 205 -1.32 24.80 5.79
CA PHE A 205 -2.35 24.81 4.74
C PHE A 205 -3.75 24.55 5.28
N THR A 206 -3.86 24.23 6.57
CA THR A 206 -5.14 23.96 7.25
C THR A 206 -5.43 24.99 8.34
N LYS A 207 -4.91 26.22 8.22
CA LYS A 207 -5.30 27.30 9.14
C LYS A 207 -6.78 27.60 8.95
N VAL A 208 -7.58 26.98 9.81
CA VAL A 208 -8.86 27.51 10.27
C VAL A 208 -8.48 28.62 11.25
N ASP A 209 -8.59 29.87 10.80
CA ASP A 209 -8.82 30.98 11.72
C ASP A 209 -10.34 31.08 11.99
#